data_AF-A0A3B5Q4P9-F1
#
_entry.id   AF-A0A3B5Q4P9-F1
#
_cell.length_a   1.000
_cell.length_b   1.000
_cell.length_c   1.000
_cell.angle_alpha   90.00
_cell.angle_beta   90.00
_cell.angle_gamma   90.00
#
_symmetry.space_group_name_H-M   'P 1'
#
loop_
_entity.id
_entity.type
_entity.pdbx_description
1 polymer ?
#
loop_
_entity_poly.entity_id
_entity_poly.type
_entity_poly.pdbx_seq_one_letter_code
_entity_poly.pdbx_strand_id
1 'polypeptide(L)'
;MELKDFGLFLGSPCPSPLFLLSSPSSSSSCEDQTPDSPAGCSSSGSPAGGAVEFQSDSFSVKVQCRAQMGPMGPKRLCLVCGDFASGYHYGVASCEACKAFFKRTIQGNIEYSCPVTNECEITKRRRKACQACRFQKCLQAGMMREGVRLDRVRGGRQKYRRRVEPGGASCGRAPFSLPLGSRNKLISHLLLTEPAPLAANQDDSTDDGSLRTLLTLCDLLNRELLVLIGWAKQIPGFSELSLVDQMSLLQSGWMEALLVGVAWRSQGRPGEELVFAGNLRLDEAQCRAAGLAAIYKEVRHLAARYRAMKMSPEEAVMMKAMALANSDTEPPDSPDSLQRFQDGLQEALQDYECSRGEPHRAGRLLMSLPLLRQSAARAMEAFRRLHRQRRVPIHKLLLEMLDAKS
;
A
#
# COMPACT_ATOMS: atom_id res chain seq x y z
N MET A 1 -10.27 -12.88 27.62
CA MET A 1 -9.95 -13.00 26.19
C MET A 1 -8.56 -13.61 26.08
N GLU A 2 -8.49 -14.76 25.44
CA GLU A 2 -7.31 -15.61 25.26
C GLU A 2 -6.80 -15.50 23.81
N LEU A 3 -5.58 -15.96 23.56
CA LEU A 3 -5.03 -16.04 22.20
C LEU A 3 -5.91 -16.88 21.24
N LYS A 4 -6.64 -17.86 21.77
CA LYS A 4 -7.62 -18.67 21.03
C LYS A 4 -8.85 -17.86 20.62
N ASP A 5 -9.34 -16.99 21.49
CA ASP A 5 -10.39 -16.03 21.16
C ASP A 5 -9.90 -15.05 20.08
N PHE A 6 -8.60 -14.74 20.07
CA PHE A 6 -7.99 -13.97 18.99
C PHE A 6 -7.87 -14.73 17.67
N GLY A 7 -7.63 -16.04 17.66
CA GLY A 7 -7.74 -16.86 16.44
C GLY A 7 -9.14 -16.72 15.80
N LEU A 8 -10.19 -16.75 16.63
CA LEU A 8 -11.58 -16.55 16.21
C LEU A 8 -11.87 -15.09 15.80
N PHE A 9 -11.33 -14.10 16.53
CA PHE A 9 -11.48 -12.67 16.22
C PHE A 9 -10.72 -12.26 14.94
N LEU A 10 -9.55 -12.84 14.69
CA LEU A 10 -8.78 -12.65 13.46
C LEU A 10 -9.50 -13.30 12.27
N GLY A 11 -9.97 -14.54 12.43
CA GLY A 11 -10.78 -15.24 11.41
C GLY A 11 -12.19 -14.67 11.19
N SER A 12 -12.68 -13.78 12.06
CA SER A 12 -13.95 -13.07 11.87
C SER A 12 -13.82 -11.99 10.78
N PRO A 13 -14.73 -11.92 9.79
CA PRO A 13 -14.72 -10.87 8.77
C PRO A 13 -14.92 -9.50 9.42
N CYS A 14 -14.17 -8.50 8.98
CA CYS A 14 -14.27 -7.14 9.52
C CYS A 14 -15.71 -6.60 9.32
N PRO A 15 -16.35 -6.04 10.35
CA PRO A 15 -17.63 -5.37 10.17
C PRO A 15 -17.43 -4.17 9.24
N SER A 16 -18.21 -4.13 8.16
CA SER A 16 -18.24 -2.99 7.23
C SER A 16 -18.50 -1.69 8.00
N PRO A 17 -17.80 -0.58 7.71
CA PRO A 17 -18.11 0.70 8.33
C PRO A 17 -19.52 1.13 7.92
N LEU A 18 -20.45 1.06 8.88
CA LEU A 18 -21.82 1.54 8.71
C LEU A 18 -21.80 3.07 8.58
N PHE A 19 -21.77 3.54 7.34
CA PHE A 19 -22.09 4.93 7.03
C PHE A 19 -23.55 5.18 7.41
N LEU A 20 -23.76 5.84 8.56
CA LEU A 20 -25.04 6.39 8.96
C LEU A 20 -25.44 7.54 8.02
N LEU A 21 -26.00 7.19 6.86
CA LEU A 21 -26.71 8.10 5.98
C LEU A 21 -28.22 7.96 6.24
N SER A 22 -28.70 8.77 7.18
CA SER A 22 -30.12 8.95 7.44
C SER A 22 -30.81 9.50 6.19
N SER A 23 -31.65 8.69 5.56
CA SER A 23 -32.55 9.10 4.48
C SER A 23 -33.99 9.13 5.02
N PRO A 24 -34.72 10.26 4.94
CA PRO A 24 -36.14 10.28 5.23
C PRO A 24 -36.92 9.65 4.06
N SER A 25 -37.85 8.78 4.40
CA SER A 25 -38.76 8.11 3.48
C SER A 25 -39.84 9.05 2.93
N SER A 26 -40.16 8.93 1.65
CA SER A 26 -41.51 9.22 1.15
C SER A 26 -41.91 8.19 0.08
N SER A 27 -43.18 7.80 0.12
CA SER A 27 -43.76 6.68 -0.62
C SER A 27 -44.64 7.15 -1.77
N SER A 28 -44.55 6.50 -2.92
CA SER A 28 -45.67 6.38 -3.87
C SER A 28 -45.52 5.12 -4.72
N SER A 29 -46.67 4.53 -5.06
CA SER A 29 -46.82 3.15 -5.55
C SER A 29 -46.97 3.08 -7.08
N CYS A 30 -47.06 1.84 -7.61
CA CYS A 30 -47.75 1.47 -8.86
C CYS A 30 -47.04 1.86 -10.20
N GLU A 31 -47.00 1.06 -11.28
CA GLU A 31 -47.51 -0.29 -11.60
C GLU A 31 -46.53 -1.11 -12.47
N ASP A 32 -46.93 -2.36 -12.76
CA ASP A 32 -46.27 -3.39 -13.57
C ASP A 32 -46.45 -3.18 -15.10
N GLN A 33 -45.44 -3.58 -15.89
CA GLN A 33 -45.57 -4.30 -17.18
C GLN A 33 -44.27 -4.36 -18.01
N THR A 34 -44.03 -5.53 -18.59
CA THR A 34 -43.10 -5.83 -19.69
C THR A 34 -43.84 -6.72 -20.71
N PRO A 35 -43.28 -7.09 -21.87
CA PRO A 35 -42.21 -6.48 -22.68
C PRO A 35 -42.70 -6.16 -24.13
N ASP A 36 -41.84 -5.62 -25.00
CA ASP A 36 -41.72 -6.20 -26.37
C ASP A 36 -40.51 -5.71 -27.19
N SER A 37 -40.17 -6.50 -28.20
CA SER A 37 -39.19 -6.31 -29.29
C SER A 37 -39.72 -7.13 -30.49
N PRO A 38 -39.35 -6.95 -31.79
CA PRO A 38 -37.96 -6.74 -32.27
C PRO A 38 -37.80 -6.03 -33.65
N ALA A 39 -36.63 -6.26 -34.29
CA ALA A 39 -36.27 -6.00 -35.71
C ALA A 39 -35.99 -4.53 -36.14
N GLY A 40 -35.14 -4.23 -37.14
CA GLY A 40 -34.24 -5.06 -37.96
C GLY A 40 -33.56 -4.26 -39.11
N CYS A 41 -32.69 -4.90 -39.91
CA CYS A 41 -32.00 -4.39 -41.14
C CYS A 41 -30.84 -3.37 -40.91
N SER A 42 -29.65 -3.34 -41.56
CA SER A 42 -28.89 -4.11 -42.59
C SER A 42 -28.49 -3.30 -43.85
N SER A 43 -27.37 -3.70 -44.48
CA SER A 43 -26.69 -3.14 -45.69
C SER A 43 -25.95 -1.79 -45.51
N SER A 44 -24.71 -1.50 -45.97
CA SER A 44 -23.68 -2.06 -46.89
C SER A 44 -23.57 -1.38 -48.27
N GLY A 45 -22.41 -0.77 -48.59
CA GLY A 45 -22.13 -0.24 -49.94
C GLY A 45 -20.75 0.43 -50.12
N SER A 46 -19.98 -0.06 -51.10
CA SER A 46 -18.81 0.56 -51.78
C SER A 46 -18.68 -0.16 -53.13
N PRO A 47 -18.14 0.43 -54.22
CA PRO A 47 -16.73 0.16 -54.57
C PRO A 47 -16.01 1.19 -55.51
N ALA A 48 -14.69 0.94 -55.74
CA ALA A 48 -13.87 1.23 -56.96
C ALA A 48 -13.77 2.66 -57.54
N GLY A 49 -12.74 3.05 -58.32
CA GLY A 49 -11.48 2.41 -58.75
C GLY A 49 -10.79 3.25 -59.86
N GLY A 50 -9.49 3.08 -60.12
CA GLY A 50 -8.78 3.77 -61.23
C GLY A 50 -7.24 3.89 -61.04
N ALA A 51 -6.46 3.76 -62.12
CA ALA A 51 -4.98 3.69 -62.11
C ALA A 51 -4.34 4.35 -63.35
N VAL A 52 -3.08 4.79 -63.27
CA VAL A 52 -2.12 5.03 -64.38
C VAL A 52 -0.68 5.25 -63.84
N GLU A 53 0.31 5.15 -64.73
CA GLU A 53 1.76 5.30 -64.48
C GLU A 53 2.30 6.61 -65.14
N PHE A 54 3.58 7.02 -65.12
CA PHE A 54 4.87 6.35 -64.82
C PHE A 54 5.96 7.38 -64.39
N GLN A 55 7.17 6.89 -64.10
CA GLN A 55 8.51 7.55 -64.04
C GLN A 55 8.80 8.83 -63.21
N SER A 56 9.81 8.66 -62.35
CA SER A 56 10.79 9.57 -61.75
C SER A 56 10.88 11.04 -62.19
N ASP A 57 10.85 11.96 -61.20
CA ASP A 57 12.07 12.71 -60.83
C ASP A 57 12.05 13.17 -59.35
N SER A 58 13.20 13.59 -58.83
CA SER A 58 13.42 14.03 -57.45
C SER A 58 13.21 15.54 -57.28
N PHE A 59 12.11 15.97 -56.65
CA PHE A 59 12.12 17.21 -55.85
C PHE A 59 10.98 17.26 -54.82
N SER A 60 11.17 18.02 -53.75
CA SER A 60 10.12 18.28 -52.75
C SER A 60 9.09 19.27 -53.28
N VAL A 61 7.78 18.99 -53.12
CA VAL A 61 6.75 19.93 -52.61
C VAL A 61 5.40 19.21 -52.39
N LYS A 62 4.62 19.78 -51.46
CA LYS A 62 3.29 19.40 -50.94
C LYS A 62 2.26 18.89 -51.98
N VAL A 63 1.43 17.93 -51.54
CA VAL A 63 0.01 17.81 -51.95
C VAL A 63 -0.87 17.71 -50.70
N GLN A 64 -2.03 18.37 -50.73
CA GLN A 64 -2.98 18.49 -49.62
C GLN A 64 -4.42 18.22 -50.12
N CYS A 65 -5.37 18.09 -49.18
CA CYS A 65 -6.85 18.04 -49.31
C CYS A 65 -7.44 16.60 -49.30
N ARG A 66 -8.61 16.35 -48.66
CA ARG A 66 -9.48 17.20 -47.83
C ARG A 66 -10.34 16.35 -46.88
N ALA A 67 -10.41 16.71 -45.61
CA ALA A 67 -11.58 16.53 -44.72
C ALA A 67 -11.37 17.41 -43.48
N GLN A 68 -12.33 18.28 -43.19
CA GLN A 68 -12.24 19.27 -42.11
C GLN A 68 -12.81 18.71 -40.80
N MET A 69 -12.33 19.22 -39.66
CA MET A 69 -13.10 19.78 -38.53
C MET A 69 -12.27 19.77 -37.23
N GLY A 70 -12.22 20.92 -36.54
CA GLY A 70 -11.79 21.03 -35.14
C GLY A 70 -10.31 21.42 -34.88
N PRO A 71 -10.03 22.27 -33.87
CA PRO A 71 -8.66 22.67 -33.49
C PRO A 71 -7.98 21.54 -32.70
N MET A 72 -7.30 20.65 -33.41
CA MET A 72 -6.57 19.53 -32.81
C MET A 72 -5.18 19.96 -32.35
N GLY A 73 -4.91 19.80 -31.05
CA GLY A 73 -3.55 19.88 -30.50
C GLY A 73 -2.59 18.82 -31.09
N PRO A 74 -1.31 18.79 -30.68
CA PRO A 74 -0.26 18.00 -31.34
C PRO A 74 -0.65 16.53 -31.52
N LYS A 75 -0.67 16.09 -32.80
CA LYS A 75 -1.06 14.73 -33.20
C LYS A 75 -0.13 13.70 -32.58
N ARG A 76 -0.66 12.87 -31.69
CA ARG A 76 0.11 11.80 -31.02
C ARG A 76 0.29 10.60 -31.95
N LEU A 77 1.47 9.97 -31.91
CA LEU A 77 1.76 8.75 -32.64
C LEU A 77 1.52 7.50 -31.76
N CYS A 78 1.24 6.38 -32.41
CA CYS A 78 1.05 5.08 -31.76
C CYS A 78 2.41 4.48 -31.39
N LEU A 79 2.69 4.33 -30.09
CA LEU A 79 3.98 3.84 -29.58
C LEU A 79 4.32 2.41 -30.04
N VAL A 80 3.32 1.62 -30.46
CA VAL A 80 3.53 0.26 -30.98
C VAL A 80 4.00 0.25 -32.45
N CYS A 81 3.47 1.12 -33.31
CA CYS A 81 3.67 0.99 -34.77
C CYS A 81 3.85 2.30 -35.56
N GLY A 82 3.90 3.46 -34.91
CA GLY A 82 4.11 4.77 -35.56
C GLY A 82 2.92 5.32 -36.35
N ASP A 83 1.79 4.62 -36.44
CA ASP A 83 0.55 5.13 -37.03
C ASP A 83 -0.08 6.24 -36.15
N PHE A 84 -1.01 7.04 -36.68
CA PHE A 84 -1.68 8.07 -35.87
C PHE A 84 -2.46 7.46 -34.71
N ALA A 85 -2.26 7.96 -33.49
CA ALA A 85 -3.00 7.51 -32.32
C ALA A 85 -4.37 8.19 -32.26
N SER A 86 -5.43 7.40 -32.10
CA SER A 86 -6.79 7.90 -31.86
C SER A 86 -7.02 8.30 -30.39
N GLY A 87 -6.12 7.89 -29.49
CA GLY A 87 -6.16 8.22 -28.07
C GLY A 87 -5.25 7.30 -27.26
N TYR A 88 -5.55 7.20 -25.96
CA TYR A 88 -4.95 6.20 -25.08
C TYR A 88 -5.88 4.99 -25.01
N HIS A 89 -5.37 3.81 -25.35
CA HIS A 89 -6.06 2.52 -25.21
C HIS A 89 -5.20 1.60 -24.36
N TYR A 90 -5.78 0.95 -23.36
CA TYR A 90 -5.08 0.06 -22.43
C TYR A 90 -3.86 0.70 -21.74
N GLY A 91 -3.89 2.02 -21.53
CA GLY A 91 -2.79 2.81 -20.93
C GLY A 91 -1.87 3.51 -21.95
N VAL A 92 -1.90 3.14 -23.23
CA VAL A 92 -0.87 3.54 -24.21
C VAL A 92 -1.45 4.37 -25.35
N ALA A 93 -0.74 5.44 -25.73
CA ALA A 93 -1.04 6.21 -26.92
C ALA A 93 -0.95 5.29 -28.17
N SER A 94 -2.10 4.99 -28.78
CA SER A 94 -2.18 3.94 -29.79
C SER A 94 -3.28 4.15 -30.83
N CYS A 95 -3.12 3.49 -31.98
CA CYS A 95 -4.09 3.48 -33.06
C CYS A 95 -5.16 2.39 -32.84
N GLU A 96 -6.34 2.57 -33.44
CA GLU A 96 -7.45 1.60 -33.37
C GLU A 96 -7.03 0.17 -33.79
N ALA A 97 -6.13 0.05 -34.76
CA ALA A 97 -5.64 -1.25 -35.22
C ALA A 97 -4.79 -2.02 -34.17
N CYS A 98 -4.05 -1.32 -33.30
CA CYS A 98 -3.30 -1.95 -32.21
C CYS A 98 -4.18 -2.22 -30.99
N LYS A 99 -5.11 -1.30 -30.66
CA LYS A 99 -6.18 -1.51 -29.69
C LYS A 99 -6.99 -2.78 -29.99
N ALA A 100 -7.53 -2.91 -31.21
CA ALA A 100 -8.35 -4.06 -31.60
C ALA A 100 -7.55 -5.37 -31.75
N PHE A 101 -6.24 -5.29 -31.98
CA PHE A 101 -5.35 -6.44 -31.93
C PHE A 101 -5.12 -6.91 -30.48
N PHE A 102 -4.72 -6.00 -29.60
CA PHE A 102 -4.48 -6.29 -28.18
C PHE A 102 -5.74 -6.86 -27.50
N LYS A 103 -6.90 -6.24 -27.71
CA LYS A 103 -8.19 -6.73 -27.19
C LYS A 103 -8.46 -8.19 -27.58
N ARG A 104 -8.31 -8.53 -28.87
CA ARG A 104 -8.59 -9.89 -29.37
C ARG A 104 -7.59 -10.92 -28.86
N THR A 105 -6.32 -10.53 -28.72
CA THR A 105 -5.28 -11.42 -28.18
C THR A 105 -5.58 -11.79 -26.73
N ILE A 106 -5.94 -10.80 -25.89
CA ILE A 106 -6.28 -11.04 -24.48
C ILE A 106 -7.62 -11.77 -24.33
N GLN A 107 -8.70 -11.33 -24.99
CA GLN A 107 -10.02 -11.97 -24.86
C GLN A 107 -10.09 -13.37 -25.45
N GLY A 108 -9.25 -13.70 -26.43
CA GLY A 108 -9.15 -15.04 -27.01
C GLY A 108 -8.06 -15.92 -26.37
N ASN A 109 -7.36 -15.41 -25.34
CA ASN A 109 -6.16 -16.02 -24.75
C ASN A 109 -5.18 -16.59 -25.79
N ILE A 110 -4.88 -15.80 -26.82
CA ILE A 110 -4.15 -16.28 -28.00
C ILE A 110 -2.64 -16.16 -27.75
N GLU A 111 -1.95 -17.29 -27.77
CA GLU A 111 -0.49 -17.36 -27.78
C GLU A 111 0.04 -17.30 -29.21
N TYR A 112 1.19 -16.64 -29.39
CA TYR A 112 1.82 -16.44 -30.69
C TYR A 112 3.30 -16.79 -30.61
N SER A 113 3.78 -17.62 -31.53
CA SER A 113 5.21 -17.88 -31.74
C SER A 113 5.75 -17.01 -32.87
N CYS A 114 6.94 -16.45 -32.73
CA CYS A 114 7.62 -15.77 -33.83
C CYS A 114 8.28 -16.80 -34.75
N PRO A 115 8.11 -16.72 -36.08
CA PRO A 115 8.77 -17.62 -37.03
C PRO A 115 10.25 -17.25 -37.31
N VAL A 116 10.82 -16.30 -36.56
CA VAL A 116 12.19 -15.79 -36.73
C VAL A 116 12.89 -15.74 -35.36
N THR A 117 13.25 -14.57 -34.82
CA THR A 117 14.08 -14.42 -33.61
C THR A 117 13.41 -13.61 -32.48
N ASN A 118 12.09 -13.40 -32.53
CA ASN A 118 11.34 -12.46 -31.65
C ASN A 118 11.72 -10.96 -31.78
N GLU A 119 12.58 -10.57 -32.72
CA GLU A 119 13.05 -9.18 -32.89
C GLU A 119 12.43 -8.41 -34.08
N CYS A 120 11.27 -8.86 -34.58
CA CYS A 120 10.67 -8.26 -35.79
C CYS A 120 10.23 -6.79 -35.59
N GLU A 121 10.74 -5.89 -36.43
CA GLU A 121 10.41 -4.46 -36.37
C GLU A 121 8.94 -4.16 -36.74
N ILE A 122 8.21 -3.56 -35.80
CA ILE A 122 6.78 -3.26 -35.94
C ILE A 122 6.54 -1.80 -36.35
N THR A 123 6.07 -1.62 -37.59
CA THR A 123 5.65 -0.33 -38.18
C THR A 123 4.26 -0.41 -38.80
N LYS A 124 3.64 0.73 -39.16
CA LYS A 124 2.32 0.78 -39.83
C LYS A 124 2.19 -0.18 -41.01
N ARG A 125 3.25 -0.33 -41.82
CA ARG A 125 3.32 -1.23 -42.98
C ARG A 125 3.52 -2.70 -42.55
N ARG A 126 4.47 -2.97 -41.64
CA ARG A 126 4.88 -4.35 -41.28
C ARG A 126 4.14 -4.98 -40.08
N ARG A 127 3.28 -4.27 -39.35
CA ARG A 127 2.51 -4.77 -38.18
C ARG A 127 1.54 -5.94 -38.44
N LYS A 128 1.51 -6.52 -39.65
CA LYS A 128 0.79 -7.77 -39.94
C LYS A 128 1.73 -8.98 -40.11
N ALA A 129 3.03 -8.75 -40.33
CA ALA A 129 3.99 -9.80 -40.68
C ALA A 129 4.35 -10.73 -39.51
N CYS A 130 4.41 -10.21 -38.28
CA CYS A 130 4.60 -11.02 -37.08
C CYS A 130 3.62 -10.58 -35.98
N GLN A 131 2.81 -11.52 -35.51
CA GLN A 131 1.82 -11.27 -34.45
C GLN A 131 2.46 -11.36 -33.05
N ALA A 132 3.41 -12.28 -32.84
CA ALA A 132 4.17 -12.43 -31.60
C ALA A 132 4.91 -11.14 -31.22
N CYS A 133 5.85 -10.67 -32.06
CA CYS A 133 6.62 -9.45 -31.81
C CYS A 133 5.72 -8.21 -31.67
N ARG A 134 4.57 -8.18 -32.37
CA ARG A 134 3.59 -7.10 -32.22
C ARG A 134 2.92 -7.11 -30.85
N PHE A 135 2.53 -8.28 -30.34
CA PHE A 135 1.91 -8.42 -29.04
C PHE A 135 2.90 -8.14 -27.91
N GLN A 136 4.12 -8.68 -28.03
CA GLN A 136 5.24 -8.35 -27.15
C GLN A 136 5.51 -6.84 -27.12
N LYS A 137 5.53 -6.16 -28.27
CA LYS A 137 5.68 -4.70 -28.33
C LYS A 137 4.48 -3.92 -27.78
N CYS A 138 3.25 -4.46 -27.82
CA CYS A 138 2.12 -3.87 -27.11
C CYS A 138 2.36 -3.89 -25.58
N LEU A 139 2.83 -5.02 -25.05
CA LEU A 139 3.14 -5.17 -23.62
C LEU A 139 4.31 -4.27 -23.20
N GLN A 140 5.41 -4.28 -23.96
CA GLN A 140 6.59 -3.40 -23.74
C GLN A 140 6.24 -1.91 -23.81
N ALA A 141 5.28 -1.51 -24.66
CA ALA A 141 4.79 -0.14 -24.72
C ALA A 141 3.86 0.24 -23.55
N GLY A 142 3.55 -0.70 -22.64
CA GLY A 142 2.75 -0.50 -21.44
C GLY A 142 1.25 -0.82 -21.58
N MET A 143 0.84 -1.66 -22.55
CA MET A 143 -0.58 -2.05 -22.67
C MET A 143 -0.97 -3.04 -21.57
N MET A 144 -1.82 -2.60 -20.65
CA MET A 144 -2.30 -3.37 -19.49
C MET A 144 -3.32 -4.43 -19.92
N ARG A 145 -3.07 -5.70 -19.57
CA ARG A 145 -3.96 -6.84 -19.88
C ARG A 145 -5.28 -6.70 -19.14
N GLU A 146 -5.20 -6.23 -17.91
CA GLU A 146 -6.28 -5.96 -16.94
C GLU A 146 -7.24 -4.87 -17.46
N GLY A 147 -6.76 -4.02 -18.39
CA GLY A 147 -7.57 -3.02 -19.09
C GLY A 147 -8.55 -3.63 -20.10
N VAL A 148 -8.47 -4.93 -20.38
CA VAL A 148 -9.37 -5.66 -21.26
C VAL A 148 -10.41 -6.42 -20.41
N ARG A 149 -11.62 -5.86 -20.31
CA ARG A 149 -12.75 -6.57 -19.68
C ARG A 149 -13.05 -7.86 -20.46
N LEU A 150 -13.17 -8.98 -19.74
CA LEU A 150 -13.50 -10.29 -20.34
C LEU A 150 -14.99 -10.39 -20.69
N ASP A 151 -15.86 -9.81 -19.84
CA ASP A 151 -17.29 -9.79 -20.09
C ASP A 151 -17.66 -8.96 -21.33
N ARG A 152 -18.61 -9.47 -22.12
CA ARG A 152 -19.06 -8.84 -23.37
C ARG A 152 -20.02 -7.64 -23.15
N VAL A 153 -20.25 -7.22 -21.90
CA VAL A 153 -21.19 -6.13 -21.56
C VAL A 153 -20.70 -4.78 -22.07
N ARG A 154 -21.65 -3.96 -22.56
CA ARG A 154 -21.38 -2.74 -23.32
C ARG A 154 -21.47 -1.50 -22.41
N GLY A 155 -20.34 -0.98 -21.94
CA GLY A 155 -20.28 0.35 -21.29
C GLY A 155 -19.27 0.48 -20.16
N GLY A 156 -18.65 1.66 -20.03
CA GLY A 156 -17.73 2.00 -18.93
C GLY A 156 -16.40 2.60 -19.40
N ARG A 157 -16.16 3.89 -19.14
CA ARG A 157 -14.91 4.58 -19.49
C ARG A 157 -13.88 4.41 -18.37
N GLN A 158 -13.17 3.29 -18.38
CA GLN A 158 -12.25 2.89 -17.30
C GLN A 158 -11.04 3.85 -17.18
N LYS A 159 -10.94 4.53 -16.03
CA LYS A 159 -10.06 5.69 -15.81
C LYS A 159 -8.70 5.29 -15.21
N TYR A 160 -7.85 4.65 -16.01
CA TYR A 160 -6.49 4.29 -15.58
C TYR A 160 -5.61 5.53 -15.34
N ARG A 161 -4.99 5.62 -14.15
CA ARG A 161 -3.78 6.45 -13.94
C ARG A 161 -2.61 5.74 -14.64
N ARG A 162 -1.70 6.51 -15.25
CA ARG A 162 -0.53 5.99 -15.98
C ARG A 162 0.73 6.12 -15.14
N ARG A 163 1.57 5.07 -15.18
CA ARG A 163 3.00 5.13 -14.87
C ARG A 163 3.70 6.03 -15.90
N VAL A 164 4.68 6.81 -15.48
CA VAL A 164 5.58 7.55 -16.38
C VAL A 164 6.94 6.87 -16.26
N GLU A 165 7.42 6.28 -17.35
CA GLU A 165 8.76 5.70 -17.37
C GLU A 165 9.83 6.80 -17.50
N PRO A 166 10.98 6.70 -16.81
CA PRO A 166 11.99 7.74 -16.74
C PRO A 166 13.09 7.58 -17.80
N GLY A 167 13.59 8.71 -18.34
CA GLY A 167 14.83 8.72 -19.12
C GLY A 167 15.08 10.00 -19.94
N GLY A 168 16.24 10.62 -19.75
CA GLY A 168 16.82 11.55 -20.74
C GLY A 168 16.87 13.05 -20.38
N ALA A 169 17.78 13.42 -19.48
CA ALA A 169 18.54 14.68 -19.40
C ALA A 169 17.93 16.04 -19.83
N SER A 170 17.89 16.98 -18.87
CA SER A 170 18.59 18.30 -18.88
C SER A 170 17.78 19.44 -18.23
N CYS A 171 18.50 20.41 -17.66
CA CYS A 171 17.94 21.42 -16.75
C CYS A 171 17.16 22.53 -17.47
N GLY A 172 15.97 22.85 -16.95
CA GLY A 172 15.21 24.04 -17.34
C GLY A 172 14.20 24.45 -16.26
N ARG A 173 14.47 25.54 -15.54
CA ARG A 173 13.53 26.12 -14.55
C ARG A 173 12.28 26.70 -15.25
N ALA A 174 11.09 26.30 -14.79
CA ALA A 174 9.91 27.16 -14.78
C ALA A 174 8.91 26.68 -13.71
N PRO A 175 8.22 27.56 -12.97
CA PRO A 175 7.43 27.18 -11.79
C PRO A 175 5.99 26.85 -12.15
N PHE A 176 5.59 25.58 -11.99
CA PHE A 176 4.17 25.23 -11.89
C PHE A 176 3.94 24.34 -10.68
N SER A 177 3.34 24.95 -9.65
CA SER A 177 2.84 24.28 -8.45
C SER A 177 1.80 23.23 -8.84
N LEU A 178 2.23 21.97 -8.98
CA LEU A 178 1.32 20.84 -9.08
C LEU A 178 0.90 20.41 -7.66
N PRO A 179 -0.38 20.06 -7.45
CA PRO A 179 -0.93 19.91 -6.11
C PRO A 179 -0.34 18.70 -5.38
N LEU A 180 0.04 18.95 -4.13
CA LEU A 180 0.28 18.00 -3.03
C LEU A 180 -0.67 16.78 -3.13
N GLY A 181 -0.23 15.68 -3.76
CA GLY A 181 -1.21 14.76 -4.35
C GLY A 181 -0.74 13.38 -4.83
N SER A 182 0.50 12.97 -4.53
CA SER A 182 0.79 11.54 -4.32
C SER A 182 0.64 11.24 -2.83
N ARG A 183 -0.59 11.35 -2.31
CA ARG A 183 -0.89 10.83 -0.98
C ARG A 183 -0.67 9.34 -1.05
N ASN A 184 0.42 8.88 -0.44
CA ASN A 184 0.63 7.46 -0.18
C ASN A 184 -0.62 6.97 0.57
N LYS A 185 -1.42 6.15 -0.11
CA LYS A 185 -2.75 5.75 0.38
C LYS A 185 -2.63 4.88 1.61
N LEU A 186 -1.59 4.04 1.67
CA LEU A 186 -1.29 3.17 2.79
C LEU A 186 -0.96 4.02 4.03
N ILE A 187 -0.01 4.94 3.95
CA ILE A 187 0.34 5.84 5.07
C ILE A 187 -0.86 6.73 5.47
N SER A 188 -1.60 7.27 4.50
CA SER A 188 -2.84 8.02 4.78
C SER A 188 -3.90 7.18 5.50
N HIS A 189 -3.98 5.88 5.21
CA HIS A 189 -4.87 4.95 5.88
C HIS A 189 -4.37 4.59 7.27
N LEU A 190 -3.07 4.31 7.44
CA LEU A 190 -2.47 4.01 8.74
C LEU A 190 -2.61 5.19 9.71
N LEU A 191 -2.44 6.44 9.25
CA LEU A 191 -2.71 7.63 10.06
C LEU A 191 -4.19 7.79 10.44
N LEU A 192 -5.12 7.48 9.53
CA LEU A 192 -6.55 7.59 9.79
C LEU A 192 -7.07 6.50 10.74
N THR A 193 -6.45 5.33 10.69
CA THR A 193 -6.81 4.15 11.50
C THR A 193 -5.97 4.01 12.77
N GLU A 194 -4.95 4.85 12.97
CA GLU A 194 -4.14 4.81 14.18
C GLU A 194 -5.03 5.01 15.42
N PRO A 195 -4.99 4.10 16.40
CA PRO A 195 -5.87 4.17 17.55
C PRO A 195 -5.62 5.42 18.40
N ALA A 196 -6.69 5.97 18.96
CA ALA A 196 -6.60 7.09 19.89
C ALA A 196 -5.68 6.74 21.08
N PRO A 197 -4.78 7.65 21.51
CA PRO A 197 -3.89 7.40 22.64
C PRO A 197 -4.66 7.03 23.90
N LEU A 198 -4.32 5.90 24.52
CA LEU A 198 -4.93 5.47 25.77
C LEU A 198 -4.41 6.30 26.95
N ALA A 199 -5.29 6.54 27.92
CA ALA A 199 -4.91 7.01 29.25
C ALA A 199 -4.62 5.81 30.17
N ALA A 200 -3.60 5.97 31.01
CA ALA A 200 -3.29 5.03 32.08
C ALA A 200 -4.39 5.10 33.15
N ASN A 201 -4.89 3.94 33.58
CA ASN A 201 -5.79 3.85 34.72
C ASN A 201 -4.96 4.01 35.99
N GLN A 202 -5.27 4.98 36.85
CA GLN A 202 -4.61 5.07 38.16
C GLN A 202 -5.19 4.01 39.08
N ASP A 203 -4.31 3.30 39.78
CA ASP A 203 -4.66 2.22 40.71
C ASP A 203 -4.29 2.65 42.13
N ASP A 204 -5.27 3.09 42.91
CA ASP A 204 -5.06 3.54 44.30
C ASP A 204 -5.19 2.39 45.31
N SER A 205 -5.02 1.13 44.90
CA SER A 205 -5.05 -0.05 45.78
C SER A 205 -3.82 -0.23 46.67
N THR A 206 -2.77 0.59 46.50
CA THR A 206 -1.51 0.46 47.26
C THR A 206 -0.79 1.78 47.49
N ASP A 207 -0.26 1.94 48.71
CA ASP A 207 0.59 3.06 49.12
C ASP A 207 2.03 2.97 48.55
N ASP A 208 2.47 1.79 48.08
CA ASP A 208 3.77 1.64 47.43
C ASP A 208 3.72 2.22 46.00
N GLY A 209 4.24 3.44 45.85
CA GLY A 209 4.32 4.13 44.56
C GLY A 209 5.08 3.35 43.47
N SER A 210 6.02 2.48 43.84
CA SER A 210 6.75 1.62 42.90
C SER A 210 5.87 0.49 42.39
N LEU A 211 5.13 -0.16 43.30
CA LEU A 211 4.15 -1.19 42.95
C LEU A 211 3.00 -0.60 42.13
N ARG A 212 2.46 0.55 42.52
CA ARG A 212 1.42 1.28 41.78
C ARG A 212 1.86 1.63 40.36
N THR A 213 3.11 2.06 40.17
CA THR A 213 3.69 2.30 38.84
C THR A 213 3.72 1.01 38.00
N LEU A 214 4.11 -0.12 38.59
CA LEU A 214 4.14 -1.42 37.89
C LEU A 214 2.75 -1.92 37.51
N LEU A 215 1.76 -1.84 38.41
CA LEU A 215 0.36 -2.20 38.16
C LEU A 215 -0.21 -1.36 37.01
N THR A 216 -0.06 -0.03 37.09
CA THR A 216 -0.49 0.93 36.08
C THR A 216 0.14 0.64 34.70
N LEU A 217 1.43 0.31 34.66
CA LEU A 217 2.12 -0.06 33.41
C LEU A 217 1.60 -1.38 32.83
N CYS A 218 1.30 -2.38 33.65
CA CYS A 218 0.80 -3.68 33.19
C CYS A 218 -0.63 -3.61 32.64
N ASP A 219 -1.53 -2.83 33.27
CA ASP A 219 -2.88 -2.55 32.72
C ASP A 219 -2.77 -1.83 31.37
N LEU A 220 -2.01 -0.74 31.33
CA LEU A 220 -1.82 0.06 30.12
C LEU A 220 -1.22 -0.79 28.98
N LEU A 221 -0.20 -1.59 29.26
CA LEU A 221 0.45 -2.46 28.27
C LEU A 221 -0.52 -3.50 27.70
N ASN A 222 -1.32 -4.14 28.56
CA ASN A 222 -2.35 -5.10 28.13
C ASN A 222 -3.43 -4.42 27.28
N ARG A 223 -3.85 -3.20 27.61
CA ARG A 223 -4.85 -2.43 26.84
C ARG A 223 -4.29 -1.90 25.52
N GLU A 224 -3.05 -1.42 25.48
CA GLU A 224 -2.37 -1.03 24.24
C GLU A 224 -2.16 -2.26 23.33
N LEU A 225 -1.83 -3.44 23.88
CA LEU A 225 -1.72 -4.70 23.14
C LEU A 225 -3.05 -5.13 22.48
N LEU A 226 -4.16 -5.09 23.22
CA LEU A 226 -5.50 -5.34 22.68
C LEU A 226 -5.83 -4.43 21.48
N VAL A 227 -5.54 -3.15 21.64
CA VAL A 227 -5.76 -2.11 20.63
C VAL A 227 -4.83 -2.29 19.42
N LEU A 228 -3.58 -2.70 19.64
CA LEU A 228 -2.61 -3.00 18.58
C LEU A 228 -3.06 -4.20 17.72
N ILE A 229 -3.58 -5.27 18.33
CA ILE A 229 -4.09 -6.43 17.58
C ILE A 229 -5.29 -6.02 16.70
N GLY A 230 -6.20 -5.19 17.23
CA GLY A 230 -7.30 -4.60 16.45
C GLY A 230 -6.84 -3.66 15.33
N TRP A 231 -5.72 -2.96 15.52
CA TRP A 231 -5.11 -2.12 14.49
C TRP A 231 -4.39 -2.93 13.40
N ALA A 232 -3.73 -4.03 13.75
CA ALA A 232 -3.02 -4.89 12.79
C ALA A 232 -3.93 -5.36 11.65
N LYS A 233 -5.19 -5.74 11.96
CA LYS A 233 -6.21 -6.10 10.94
C LYS A 233 -6.51 -5.00 9.92
N GLN A 234 -6.27 -3.73 10.28
CA GLN A 234 -6.49 -2.54 9.44
C GLN A 234 -5.27 -2.18 8.59
N ILE A 235 -4.12 -2.84 8.77
CA ILE A 235 -2.97 -2.68 7.87
C ILE A 235 -3.31 -3.36 6.53
N PRO A 236 -3.28 -2.64 5.39
CA PRO A 236 -3.60 -3.23 4.09
C PRO A 236 -2.75 -4.47 3.78
N GLY A 237 -3.40 -5.57 3.39
CA GLY A 237 -2.76 -6.88 3.14
C GLY A 237 -2.60 -7.78 4.37
N PHE A 238 -2.65 -7.28 5.61
CA PHE A 238 -2.44 -8.12 6.80
C PHE A 238 -3.53 -9.18 6.96
N SER A 239 -4.81 -8.80 6.80
CA SER A 239 -5.95 -9.72 6.88
C SER A 239 -6.06 -10.69 5.70
N GLU A 240 -5.19 -10.57 4.67
CA GLU A 240 -5.11 -11.49 3.53
C GLU A 240 -4.08 -12.62 3.75
N LEU A 241 -3.24 -12.51 4.79
CA LEU A 241 -2.29 -13.54 5.19
C LEU A 241 -3.00 -14.72 5.88
N SER A 242 -2.35 -15.89 5.92
CA SER A 242 -2.87 -17.03 6.70
C SER A 242 -3.04 -16.65 8.18
N LEU A 243 -3.96 -17.31 8.89
CA LEU A 243 -4.15 -17.06 10.33
C LEU A 243 -2.87 -17.38 11.13
N VAL A 244 -2.10 -18.38 10.68
CA VAL A 244 -0.80 -18.76 11.25
C VAL A 244 0.19 -17.62 11.10
N ASP A 245 0.35 -17.08 9.89
CA ASP A 245 1.24 -15.95 9.61
C ASP A 245 0.81 -14.70 10.41
N GLN A 246 -0.49 -14.37 10.45
CA GLN A 246 -1.02 -13.24 11.24
C GLN A 246 -0.69 -13.36 12.74
N MET A 247 -0.88 -14.55 13.32
CA MET A 247 -0.55 -14.81 14.73
C MET A 247 0.96 -14.74 14.98
N SER A 248 1.75 -15.35 14.09
CA SER A 248 3.22 -15.41 14.19
C SER A 248 3.86 -14.01 14.12
N LEU A 249 3.36 -13.16 13.22
CA LEU A 249 3.72 -11.74 13.13
C LEU A 249 3.40 -10.98 14.41
N LEU A 250 2.16 -11.08 14.90
CA LEU A 250 1.73 -10.43 16.15
C LEU A 250 2.57 -10.87 17.35
N GLN A 251 2.74 -12.18 17.55
CA GLN A 251 3.54 -12.77 18.63
C GLN A 251 5.00 -12.30 18.62
N SER A 252 5.53 -11.95 17.45
CA SER A 252 6.90 -11.46 17.30
C SER A 252 7.07 -9.95 17.50
N GLY A 253 6.22 -9.14 16.87
CA GLY A 253 6.44 -7.70 16.68
C GLY A 253 5.65 -6.79 17.61
N TRP A 254 4.78 -7.34 18.48
CA TRP A 254 3.89 -6.53 19.32
C TRP A 254 4.66 -5.55 20.22
N MET A 255 5.70 -6.02 20.93
CA MET A 255 6.50 -5.16 21.81
C MET A 255 7.27 -4.11 21.01
N GLU A 256 7.79 -4.46 19.83
CA GLU A 256 8.46 -3.50 18.95
C GLU A 256 7.49 -2.37 18.54
N ALA A 257 6.29 -2.70 18.05
CA ALA A 257 5.30 -1.72 17.65
C ALA A 257 4.82 -0.82 18.82
N LEU A 258 4.67 -1.36 20.03
CA LEU A 258 4.35 -0.57 21.22
C LEU A 258 5.51 0.35 21.64
N LEU A 259 6.76 -0.12 21.58
CA LEU A 259 7.93 0.71 21.87
C LEU A 259 8.14 1.83 20.85
N VAL A 260 7.79 1.65 19.56
CA VAL A 260 7.72 2.78 18.61
C VAL A 260 6.72 3.83 19.09
N GLY A 261 5.56 3.41 19.62
CA GLY A 261 4.57 4.30 20.23
C GLY A 261 5.11 5.09 21.42
N VAL A 262 5.76 4.43 22.39
CA VAL A 262 6.39 5.10 23.54
C VAL A 262 7.51 6.04 23.09
N ALA A 263 8.38 5.61 22.17
CA ALA A 263 9.45 6.43 21.62
C ALA A 263 8.90 7.66 20.85
N TRP A 264 7.79 7.51 20.14
CA TRP A 264 7.09 8.59 19.43
C TRP A 264 6.45 9.61 20.38
N ARG A 265 5.71 9.15 21.40
CA ARG A 265 5.15 10.03 22.44
C ARG A 265 6.23 10.78 23.21
N SER A 266 7.41 10.17 23.36
CA SER A 266 8.58 10.75 24.03
C SER A 266 9.39 11.75 23.19
N GLN A 267 8.95 12.09 21.96
CA GLN A 267 9.66 13.05 21.09
C GLN A 267 9.60 14.51 21.57
N GLY A 268 8.76 14.83 22.56
CA GLY A 268 8.53 16.18 23.08
C GLY A 268 9.72 16.84 23.82
N ARG A 269 9.39 17.81 24.70
CA ARG A 269 10.34 18.70 25.40
C ARG A 269 11.61 17.97 25.90
N PRO A 270 12.79 18.63 25.87
CA PRO A 270 14.03 18.06 26.40
C PRO A 270 13.89 17.79 27.91
N GLY A 271 13.61 16.54 28.24
CA GLY A 271 13.46 16.02 29.59
C GLY A 271 13.86 14.55 29.62
N GLU A 272 14.17 14.06 30.81
CA GLU A 272 14.60 12.67 31.05
C GLU A 272 13.41 11.80 31.44
N GLU A 273 12.32 11.94 30.69
CA GLU A 273 11.08 11.21 30.90
C GLU A 273 10.74 10.36 29.66
N LEU A 274 10.14 9.20 29.91
CA LEU A 274 9.43 8.40 28.92
C LEU A 274 7.92 8.62 29.07
N VAL A 275 7.24 8.86 27.95
CA VAL A 275 5.80 9.15 27.88
C VAL A 275 5.03 7.89 27.51
N PHE A 276 4.64 7.12 28.54
CA PHE A 276 3.87 5.89 28.37
C PHE A 276 2.41 6.19 28.02
N ALA A 277 1.79 7.21 28.62
CA ALA A 277 0.48 7.74 28.26
C ALA A 277 0.45 9.27 28.43
N GLY A 278 -0.62 9.93 27.98
CA GLY A 278 -0.79 11.38 28.19
C GLY A 278 -0.73 11.80 29.66
N ASN A 279 -1.18 10.92 30.55
CA ASN A 279 -1.16 11.07 32.01
C ASN A 279 -0.12 10.17 32.72
N LEU A 280 0.74 9.45 32.00
CA LEU A 280 1.78 8.59 32.58
C LEU A 280 3.15 8.91 31.98
N ARG A 281 3.93 9.67 32.73
CA ARG A 281 5.32 10.04 32.46
C ARG A 281 6.18 9.46 33.56
N LEU A 282 7.29 8.82 33.19
CA LEU A 282 8.23 8.24 34.15
C LEU A 282 9.66 8.68 33.84
N ASP A 283 10.36 9.20 34.84
CA ASP A 283 11.79 9.52 34.78
C ASP A 283 12.68 8.31 35.12
N GLU A 284 14.01 8.48 35.09
CA GLU A 284 14.93 7.40 35.47
C GLU A 284 14.76 6.97 36.93
N ALA A 285 14.47 7.89 37.86
CA ALA A 285 14.39 7.60 39.29
C ALA A 285 13.14 6.76 39.62
N GLN A 286 11.99 7.12 39.08
CA GLN A 286 10.73 6.37 39.19
C GLN A 286 10.87 4.99 38.55
N CYS A 287 11.43 4.90 37.34
CA CYS A 287 11.73 3.62 36.71
C CYS A 287 12.74 2.80 37.53
N ARG A 288 13.73 3.42 38.18
CA ARG A 288 14.71 2.73 39.03
C ARG A 288 14.07 2.17 40.29
N ALA A 289 13.21 2.93 40.97
CA ALA A 289 12.45 2.48 42.14
C ALA A 289 11.54 1.28 41.79
N ALA A 290 10.88 1.30 40.64
CA ALA A 290 10.09 0.17 40.13
C ALA A 290 10.93 -1.07 39.76
N GLY A 291 12.25 -0.96 39.60
CA GLY A 291 13.14 -2.04 39.12
C GLY A 291 13.23 -2.14 37.59
N LEU A 292 12.85 -1.07 36.88
CA LEU A 292 12.81 -0.95 35.42
C LEU A 292 14.00 -0.16 34.83
N ALA A 293 14.99 0.23 35.63
CA ALA A 293 16.12 1.09 35.21
C ALA A 293 16.83 0.63 33.92
N ALA A 294 16.98 -0.68 33.73
CA ALA A 294 17.56 -1.24 32.50
C ALA A 294 16.67 -0.95 31.28
N ILE A 295 15.37 -1.22 31.36
CA ILE A 295 14.41 -0.96 30.26
C ILE A 295 14.38 0.53 29.95
N TYR A 296 14.32 1.38 30.98
CA TYR A 296 14.29 2.83 30.83
C TYR A 296 15.46 3.33 29.96
N LYS A 297 16.69 2.85 30.21
CA LYS A 297 17.88 3.25 29.44
C LYS A 297 17.81 2.84 27.97
N GLU A 298 17.37 1.61 27.70
CA GLU A 298 17.22 1.08 26.33
C GLU A 298 16.16 1.86 25.55
N VAL A 299 14.96 2.04 26.14
CA VAL A 299 13.87 2.79 25.51
C VAL A 299 14.21 4.28 25.38
N ARG A 300 14.98 4.88 26.31
CA ARG A 300 15.50 6.24 26.13
C ARG A 300 16.53 6.33 25.01
N HIS A 301 17.39 5.32 24.81
CA HIS A 301 18.34 5.29 23.71
C HIS A 301 17.62 5.22 22.36
N LEU A 302 16.60 4.35 22.25
CA LEU A 302 15.70 4.28 21.08
C LEU A 302 14.99 5.63 20.83
N ALA A 303 14.36 6.23 21.85
CA ALA A 303 13.66 7.50 21.73
C ALA A 303 14.61 8.65 21.31
N ALA A 304 15.83 8.68 21.84
CA ALA A 304 16.87 9.64 21.45
C ALA A 304 17.33 9.43 20.00
N ARG A 305 17.47 8.17 19.53
CA ARG A 305 17.78 7.85 18.13
C ARG A 305 16.68 8.36 17.18
N TYR A 306 15.41 8.13 17.52
CA TYR A 306 14.27 8.62 16.72
C TYR A 306 14.17 10.16 16.74
N ARG A 307 14.53 10.81 17.86
CA ARG A 307 14.62 12.27 17.98
C ARG A 307 15.72 12.87 17.12
N ALA A 308 16.89 12.25 17.09
CA ALA A 308 17.99 12.67 16.22
C ALA A 308 17.64 12.58 14.73
N MET A 309 16.81 11.61 14.33
CA MET A 309 16.30 11.48 12.95
C MET A 309 15.16 12.46 12.62
N LYS A 310 14.60 13.15 13.62
CA LYS A 310 13.40 13.99 13.53
C LYS A 310 12.26 13.22 12.87
N MET A 311 11.86 12.11 13.50
CA MET A 311 10.82 11.23 12.96
C MET A 311 9.51 12.02 12.72
N SER A 312 8.75 11.66 11.67
CA SER A 312 7.42 12.23 11.39
C SER A 312 6.30 11.29 11.89
N PRO A 313 5.03 11.74 12.01
CA PRO A 313 3.93 10.84 12.36
C PRO A 313 3.69 9.76 11.29
N GLU A 314 3.87 10.09 10.00
CA GLU A 314 3.85 9.12 8.90
C GLU A 314 4.91 8.03 9.09
N GLU A 315 6.13 8.43 9.41
CA GLU A 315 7.24 7.52 9.67
C GLU A 315 6.98 6.68 10.92
N ALA A 316 6.36 7.24 11.96
CA ALA A 316 6.01 6.52 13.19
C ALA A 316 5.01 5.38 12.93
N VAL A 317 3.90 5.65 12.21
CA VAL A 317 2.93 4.59 11.86
C VAL A 317 3.52 3.57 10.89
N MET A 318 4.39 4.02 9.98
CA MET A 318 5.07 3.13 9.04
C MET A 318 6.06 2.20 9.77
N MET A 319 6.83 2.72 10.73
CA MET A 319 7.72 1.92 11.58
C MET A 319 6.96 0.94 12.48
N LYS A 320 5.77 1.29 12.98
CA LYS A 320 4.88 0.35 13.70
C LYS A 320 4.43 -0.82 12.81
N ALA A 321 4.02 -0.54 11.57
CA ALA A 321 3.61 -1.58 10.63
C ALA A 321 4.81 -2.43 10.16
N MET A 322 5.97 -1.82 9.90
CA MET A 322 7.21 -2.53 9.58
C MET A 322 7.68 -3.43 10.73
N ALA A 323 7.53 -3.00 11.98
CA ALA A 323 7.87 -3.80 13.15
C ALA A 323 6.98 -5.06 13.31
N LEU A 324 5.69 -4.95 12.96
CA LEU A 324 4.79 -6.12 12.89
C LEU A 324 5.12 -7.03 11.70
N ALA A 325 5.49 -6.46 10.55
CA ALA A 325 5.73 -7.21 9.32
C ALA A 325 7.10 -7.92 9.26
N ASN A 326 8.13 -7.35 9.89
CA ASN A 326 9.51 -7.82 9.82
C ASN A 326 9.85 -8.77 10.98
N SER A 327 9.35 -10.00 10.93
CA SER A 327 9.44 -10.96 12.04
C SER A 327 10.54 -12.01 11.86
N ASP A 328 11.29 -12.30 12.93
CA ASP A 328 12.15 -13.51 12.99
C ASP A 328 11.25 -14.70 13.34
N THR A 329 10.44 -15.15 12.39
CA THR A 329 9.50 -16.26 12.55
C THR A 329 10.03 -17.54 11.94
N GLU A 330 9.50 -18.67 12.41
CA GLU A 330 9.61 -19.95 11.71
C GLU A 330 9.11 -19.81 10.26
N PRO A 331 9.56 -20.68 9.32
CA PRO A 331 9.21 -20.56 7.91
C PRO A 331 7.70 -20.34 7.72
N PRO A 332 7.29 -19.26 7.04
CA PRO A 332 5.88 -18.87 6.95
C PRO A 332 5.06 -19.90 6.18
N ASP A 333 3.77 -19.99 6.50
CA ASP A 333 2.83 -20.90 5.85
C ASP A 333 2.59 -20.47 4.39
N SER A 334 2.63 -19.16 4.14
CA SER A 334 2.48 -18.57 2.80
C SER A 334 3.57 -17.55 2.45
N PRO A 335 4.82 -17.99 2.13
CA PRO A 335 5.97 -17.09 1.93
C PRO A 335 5.72 -16.02 0.87
N ASP A 336 5.12 -16.37 -0.28
CA ASP A 336 4.84 -15.40 -1.35
C ASP A 336 3.79 -14.34 -0.95
N SER A 337 2.88 -14.66 -0.01
CA SER A 337 1.91 -13.70 0.51
C SER A 337 2.54 -12.76 1.53
N LEU A 338 3.35 -13.32 2.44
CA LEU A 338 4.09 -12.55 3.43
C LEU A 338 5.09 -11.59 2.76
N GLN A 339 5.84 -12.06 1.76
CA GLN A 339 6.79 -11.24 1.01
C GLN A 339 6.07 -10.07 0.30
N ARG A 340 4.96 -10.33 -0.41
CA ARG A 340 4.17 -9.27 -1.06
C ARG A 340 3.62 -8.23 -0.07
N PHE A 341 3.25 -8.66 1.14
CA PHE A 341 2.82 -7.75 2.22
C PHE A 341 3.99 -6.88 2.71
N GLN A 342 5.15 -7.48 2.98
CA GLN A 342 6.37 -6.76 3.37
C GLN A 342 6.83 -5.78 2.29
N ASP A 343 6.88 -6.22 1.03
CA ASP A 343 7.26 -5.40 -0.13
C ASP A 343 6.34 -4.18 -0.26
N GLY A 344 5.01 -4.36 -0.12
CA GLY A 344 4.05 -3.26 -0.20
C GLY A 344 4.22 -2.21 0.92
N LEU A 345 4.66 -2.62 2.12
CA LEU A 345 5.00 -1.70 3.21
C LEU A 345 6.33 -0.97 2.96
N GLN A 346 7.34 -1.67 2.40
CA GLN A 346 8.64 -1.08 2.05
C GLN A 346 8.53 -0.11 0.88
N GLU A 347 7.84 -0.47 -0.20
CA GLU A 347 7.54 0.40 -1.35
C GLU A 347 6.79 1.65 -0.87
N ALA A 348 5.82 1.50 0.03
CA ALA A 348 5.11 2.64 0.60
C ALA A 348 6.03 3.60 1.37
N LEU A 349 6.91 3.09 2.24
CA LEU A 349 7.89 3.93 2.95
C LEU A 349 8.86 4.61 1.96
N GLN A 350 9.35 3.88 0.97
CA GLN A 350 10.28 4.39 -0.02
C GLN A 350 9.65 5.49 -0.90
N ASP A 351 8.43 5.27 -1.40
CA ASP A 351 7.69 6.26 -2.20
C ASP A 351 7.43 7.55 -1.41
N TYR A 352 7.09 7.43 -0.12
CA TYR A 352 6.88 8.57 0.75
C TYR A 352 8.14 9.41 0.91
N GLU A 353 9.28 8.79 1.22
CA GLU A 353 10.54 9.50 1.40
C GLU A 353 11.12 10.04 0.09
N CYS A 354 10.99 9.30 -1.02
CA CYS A 354 11.30 9.80 -2.36
C CYS A 354 10.44 11.04 -2.71
N SER A 355 9.15 11.05 -2.36
CA SER A 355 8.27 12.20 -2.60
C SER A 355 8.66 13.46 -1.80
N ARG A 356 9.41 13.29 -0.71
CA ARG A 356 9.98 14.37 0.12
C ARG A 356 11.38 14.79 -0.30
N GLY A 357 11.96 14.15 -1.34
CA GLY A 357 13.33 14.41 -1.80
C GLY A 357 14.42 13.72 -0.96
N GLU A 358 14.06 12.75 -0.13
CA GLU A 358 14.93 12.09 0.86
C GLU A 358 15.09 10.59 0.57
N PRO A 359 15.58 10.17 -0.61
CA PRO A 359 15.52 8.78 -1.08
C PRO A 359 16.25 7.76 -0.18
N HIS A 360 17.22 8.21 0.63
CA HIS A 360 17.94 7.37 1.57
C HIS A 360 17.29 7.29 2.97
N ARG A 361 16.24 8.08 3.25
CA ARG A 361 15.62 8.17 4.58
C ARG A 361 14.89 6.88 4.97
N ALA A 362 14.21 6.24 4.03
CA ALA A 362 13.61 4.91 4.23
C ALA A 362 14.65 3.90 4.73
N GLY A 363 15.81 3.79 4.05
CA GLY A 363 16.91 2.93 4.48
C GLY A 363 17.46 3.29 5.87
N ARG A 364 17.60 4.59 6.20
CA ARG A 364 18.05 5.02 7.55
C ARG A 364 17.05 4.66 8.66
N LEU A 365 15.75 4.69 8.37
CA LEU A 365 14.68 4.26 9.28
C LEU A 365 14.71 2.74 9.47
N LEU A 366 14.80 1.96 8.39
CA LEU A 366 14.89 0.49 8.47
C LEU A 366 16.16 0.02 9.20
N MET A 367 17.29 0.71 9.02
CA MET A 367 18.53 0.47 9.79
C MET A 367 18.42 0.77 11.30
N SER A 368 17.27 1.27 11.79
CA SER A 368 16.98 1.40 13.23
C SER A 368 16.21 0.22 13.83
N LEU A 369 15.64 -0.68 13.00
CA LEU A 369 14.93 -1.87 13.44
C LEU A 369 15.77 -2.81 14.33
N PRO A 370 17.10 -3.01 14.12
CA PRO A 370 17.91 -3.83 15.03
C PRO A 370 17.97 -3.29 16.46
N LEU A 371 17.97 -1.96 16.63
CA LEU A 371 17.91 -1.32 17.96
C LEU A 371 16.52 -1.47 18.59
N LEU A 372 15.46 -1.35 17.77
CA LEU A 372 14.08 -1.56 18.21
C LEU A 372 13.87 -2.99 18.73
N ARG A 373 14.29 -4.00 17.96
CA ARG A 373 14.36 -5.42 18.34
C ARG A 373 15.04 -5.64 19.68
N GLN A 374 16.27 -5.11 19.83
CA GLN A 374 17.04 -5.26 21.06
C GLN A 374 16.32 -4.63 22.26
N SER A 375 15.75 -3.44 22.09
CA SER A 375 14.98 -2.75 23.14
C SER A 375 13.73 -3.55 23.53
N ALA A 376 13.01 -4.10 22.55
CA ALA A 376 11.82 -4.92 22.75
C ALA A 376 12.14 -6.24 23.46
N ALA A 377 13.19 -6.95 23.04
CA ALA A 377 13.62 -8.19 23.68
C ALA A 377 13.98 -7.98 25.17
N ARG A 378 14.71 -6.90 25.49
CA ARG A 378 15.04 -6.54 26.87
C ARG A 378 13.81 -6.12 27.69
N ALA A 379 12.84 -5.44 27.08
CA ALA A 379 11.57 -5.11 27.73
C ALA A 379 10.77 -6.37 28.06
N MET A 380 10.58 -7.28 27.09
CA MET A 380 9.88 -8.55 27.31
C MET A 380 10.52 -9.37 28.43
N GLU A 381 11.84 -9.56 28.43
CA GLU A 381 12.50 -10.35 29.48
C GLU A 381 12.40 -9.71 30.87
N ALA A 382 12.33 -8.37 30.95
CA ALA A 382 12.08 -7.70 32.21
C ALA A 382 10.65 -7.90 32.73
N PHE A 383 9.63 -7.89 31.85
CA PHE A 383 8.26 -8.26 32.24
C PHE A 383 8.14 -9.74 32.64
N ARG A 384 8.80 -10.67 31.93
CA ARG A 384 8.89 -12.09 32.35
C ARG A 384 9.55 -12.22 33.73
N ARG A 385 10.64 -11.49 34.00
CA ARG A 385 11.29 -11.48 35.32
C ARG A 385 10.35 -10.99 36.43
N LEU A 386 9.61 -9.89 36.20
CA LEU A 386 8.62 -9.38 37.16
C LEU A 386 7.51 -10.40 37.44
N HIS A 387 7.06 -11.13 36.41
CA HIS A 387 6.09 -12.20 36.53
C HIS A 387 6.62 -13.38 37.36
N ARG A 388 7.81 -13.90 37.03
CA ARG A 388 8.48 -14.99 37.77
C ARG A 388 8.69 -14.63 39.25
N GLN A 389 8.96 -13.37 39.55
CA GLN A 389 9.09 -12.84 40.92
C GLN A 389 7.75 -12.58 41.62
N ARG A 390 6.60 -12.82 40.95
CA ARG A 390 5.23 -12.56 41.44
C ARG A 390 5.01 -11.13 41.95
N ARG A 391 5.75 -10.14 41.45
CA ARG A 391 5.64 -8.73 41.89
C ARG A 391 4.37 -8.05 41.39
N VAL A 392 3.79 -8.53 40.29
CA VAL A 392 2.63 -7.91 39.63
C VAL A 392 1.76 -9.01 39.00
N PRO A 393 0.42 -8.98 39.14
CA PRO A 393 -0.46 -9.80 38.32
C PRO A 393 -0.31 -9.37 36.84
N ILE A 394 -0.10 -10.33 35.94
CA ILE A 394 -0.11 -10.09 34.49
C ILE A 394 -1.38 -10.66 33.91
N HIS A 395 -2.07 -9.88 33.07
CA HIS A 395 -3.27 -10.32 32.36
C HIS A 395 -2.95 -11.49 31.42
N LYS A 396 -3.88 -12.45 31.32
CA LYS A 396 -3.69 -13.71 30.57
C LYS A 396 -3.15 -13.52 29.14
N LEU A 397 -3.73 -12.59 28.37
CA LEU A 397 -3.26 -12.28 27.01
C LEU A 397 -1.81 -11.78 26.99
N LEU A 398 -1.45 -10.85 27.88
CA LEU A 398 -0.11 -10.29 27.96
C LEU A 398 0.92 -11.38 28.35
N LEU A 399 0.53 -12.34 29.20
CA LEU A 399 1.35 -13.50 29.53
C LEU A 399 1.52 -14.44 28.32
N GLU A 400 0.41 -14.80 27.65
CA GLU A 400 0.43 -15.61 26.42
C GLU A 400 1.33 -15.00 25.33
N MET A 401 1.32 -13.67 25.19
CA MET A 401 2.16 -12.93 24.23
C MET A 401 3.62 -12.74 24.69
N LEU A 402 3.91 -12.84 25.98
CA LEU A 402 5.29 -12.90 26.51
C LEU A 402 5.90 -14.30 26.33
N ASP A 403 5.10 -15.36 26.42
CA ASP A 403 5.56 -16.75 26.39
C ASP A 403 5.48 -17.38 24.97
N ALA A 404 4.84 -16.71 24.01
CA ALA A 404 4.67 -17.18 22.62
C ALA A 404 5.97 -17.51 21.83
N LYS A 405 7.14 -17.11 22.33
CA LYS A 405 8.48 -17.36 21.75
C LYS A 405 9.55 -17.68 22.80
N SER A 406 9.16 -18.19 23.97
CA SER A 406 10.09 -18.51 25.09
C SER A 406 10.54 -19.96 25.09
#